data_AF-A0A925JW80-F1
#
_entry.id   AF-A0A925JW80-F1
#
_cell.length_a   1.000
_cell.length_b   1.000
_cell.length_c   1.000
_cell.angle_alpha   90.00
_cell.angle_beta   90.00
_cell.angle_gamma   90.00
#
_symmetry.space_group_name_H-M   'P 1'
#
loop_
_entity.id
_entity.type
_entity.pdbx_description
1 polymer ?
#
loop_
_entity_poly.entity_id
_entity_poly.type
_entity_poly.pdbx_seq_one_letter_code
_entity_poly.pdbx_strand_id
1 'polypeptide(L)' 'DGGTAYVTDNGNYILDCRCGEIRDPAKMERELNMLVGVVECGLFVGMADIAIVATDDETEVIERS' A
#
# COMPACT_ATOMS: atom_id res chain seq x y z
N ASP A 1 -25.92 -0.42 5.80
CA ASP A 1 -25.71 0.71 4.86
C ASP A 1 -24.51 0.45 3.94
N GLY A 2 -24.47 -0.71 3.27
CA GLY A 2 -23.28 -1.23 2.59
C GLY A 2 -23.30 -1.10 1.06
N GLY A 3 -23.71 0.04 0.52
CA GLY A 3 -23.93 0.22 -0.93
C GLY A 3 -23.15 1.36 -1.59
N THR A 4 -22.49 2.22 -0.83
CA THR A 4 -21.81 3.41 -1.38
C THR A 4 -20.31 3.22 -1.33
N ALA A 5 -19.64 3.41 -2.46
CA ALA A 5 -18.18 3.40 -2.53
C ALA A 5 -17.60 4.49 -1.62
N TYR A 6 -16.50 4.18 -0.93
CA TYR A 6 -15.76 5.18 -0.16
C TYR A 6 -15.13 6.20 -1.11
N VAL A 7 -15.20 7.47 -0.74
CA VAL A 7 -14.62 8.59 -1.48
C VAL A 7 -13.52 9.20 -0.63
N THR A 8 -12.31 9.25 -1.17
CA THR A 8 -11.14 9.87 -0.55
C THR A 8 -11.29 11.40 -0.49
N ASP A 9 -10.46 12.07 0.31
CA ASP A 9 -10.42 13.54 0.37
C ASP A 9 -10.16 14.20 -0.99
N ASN A 10 -9.45 13.48 -1.88
CA ASN A 10 -9.18 13.92 -3.25
C ASN A 10 -10.30 13.58 -4.25
N GLY A 11 -11.43 13.03 -3.79
CA GLY A 11 -12.59 12.71 -4.63
C GLY A 11 -12.48 11.40 -5.42
N ASN A 12 -11.47 10.57 -5.15
CA ASN A 12 -11.26 9.27 -5.82
C ASN A 12 -11.85 8.11 -5.02
N TYR A 13 -12.09 6.99 -5.68
CA TYR A 13 -12.51 5.74 -5.04
C TYR A 13 -11.33 4.89 -4.56
N ILE A 14 -11.57 4.07 -3.54
CA ILE A 14 -10.64 3.02 -3.11
C ILE A 14 -11.19 1.67 -3.56
N LEU A 15 -10.32 0.85 -4.15
CA LEU A 15 -10.61 -0.55 -4.47
C LEU A 15 -9.69 -1.45 -3.64
N ASP A 16 -10.27 -2.16 -2.66
CA ASP A 16 -9.54 -3.13 -1.85
C ASP A 16 -9.38 -4.46 -2.60
N CYS A 17 -8.17 -4.70 -3.10
CA CYS A 17 -7.83 -5.90 -3.86
C CYS A 17 -7.18 -6.97 -2.98
N ARG A 18 -7.78 -8.17 -2.91
CA ARG A 18 -7.13 -9.35 -2.34
C ARG A 18 -6.18 -9.97 -3.37
N CYS A 19 -4.94 -9.51 -3.39
CA CYS A 19 -3.95 -9.91 -4.41
C CYS A 19 -3.26 -11.26 -4.16
N GLY A 20 -3.39 -11.83 -2.95
CA GLY A 20 -2.58 -12.99 -2.56
C GLY A 20 -1.10 -12.61 -2.39
N GLU A 21 -0.20 -13.50 -2.77
CA GLU A 21 1.24 -13.22 -2.76
C GLU A 21 1.64 -12.27 -3.90
N ILE A 22 2.31 -11.17 -3.58
CA ILE A 22 2.88 -10.23 -4.55
C ILE A 22 4.37 -10.54 -4.70
N ARG A 23 4.74 -11.26 -5.76
CA ARG A 23 6.12 -11.73 -6.01
C ARG A 23 7.12 -10.61 -6.33
N ASP A 24 6.66 -9.58 -7.03
CA ASP A 24 7.49 -8.43 -7.41
C ASP A 24 6.70 -7.13 -7.14
N PRO A 25 6.76 -6.61 -5.90
CA PRO A 25 6.02 -5.40 -5.53
C PRO A 25 6.44 -4.18 -6.34
N ALA A 26 7.72 -4.04 -6.66
CA ALA A 26 8.24 -2.89 -7.42
C ALA A 26 7.69 -2.85 -8.84
N LYS A 27 7.64 -4.01 -9.50
CA LYS A 27 7.03 -4.12 -10.83
C LYS A 27 5.52 -3.87 -10.77
N MET A 28 4.82 -4.46 -9.80
CA MET A 28 3.38 -4.30 -9.64
C MET A 28 2.99 -2.83 -9.39
N GLU A 29 3.69 -2.14 -8.51
CA GLU A 29 3.50 -0.71 -8.23
C GLU A 29 3.62 0.13 -9.52
N ARG A 30 4.69 -0.09 -10.29
CA ARG A 30 4.90 0.60 -11.58
C ARG A 30 3.79 0.30 -12.59
N GLU A 31 3.39 -0.96 -12.72
CA GLU A 31 2.36 -1.37 -13.67
C GLU A 31 0.98 -0.80 -13.31
N LEU A 32 0.62 -0.79 -12.02
CA LEU A 32 -0.63 -0.19 -11.54
C LEU A 32 -0.65 1.32 -11.77
N ASN A 33 0.43 2.02 -11.44
CA ASN A 33 0.52 3.47 -11.61
C ASN A 33 0.55 3.90 -13.09
N MET A 34 0.81 2.99 -14.04
CA MET A 34 0.66 3.24 -15.48
C MET A 34 -0.76 2.98 -16.01
N LEU A 35 -1.63 2.34 -15.23
CA LEU A 35 -2.98 2.00 -15.67
C LEU A 35 -3.88 3.25 -15.67
N VAL A 36 -4.49 3.55 -16.81
CA VAL A 36 -5.44 4.67 -16.92
C VAL A 36 -6.59 4.49 -15.93
N GLY A 37 -6.81 5.51 -15.09
CA GLY A 37 -7.84 5.50 -14.05
C GLY A 37 -7.33 5.08 -12.67
N VAL A 38 -6.12 4.51 -12.57
CA VAL A 38 -5.41 4.41 -11.28
C VAL A 38 -4.75 5.75 -11.00
N VAL A 39 -5.05 6.30 -9.83
CA VAL A 39 -4.41 7.53 -9.34
C VAL A 39 -3.17 7.18 -8.51
N GLU A 40 -3.27 6.14 -7.69
CA GLU A 40 -2.19 5.54 -6.91
C GLU A 40 -2.57 4.11 -6.48
N CYS A 41 -1.59 3.35 -6.00
CA CYS A 41 -1.75 2.05 -5.36
C CYS A 41 -1.19 2.07 -3.93
N GLY A 42 -1.57 1.08 -3.12
CA GLY A 42 -1.13 0.97 -1.72
C GLY A 42 0.24 0.34 -1.52
N LEU A 43 1.08 0.24 -2.57
CA LEU A 43 2.44 -0.27 -2.46
C LEU A 43 3.39 0.91 -2.20
N PHE A 44 4.27 0.77 -1.21
CA PHE A 44 5.21 1.81 -0.77
C PHE A 44 6.65 1.34 -0.96
N VAL A 45 7.01 0.92 -2.17
CA VAL A 45 8.25 0.20 -2.41
C VAL A 45 9.45 1.14 -2.37
N GLY A 46 10.44 0.81 -1.53
CA GLY A 46 11.68 1.61 -1.41
C GLY A 46 11.51 2.94 -0.67
N MET A 47 10.34 3.20 -0.08
CA MET A 47 10.05 4.46 0.62
C MET A 47 10.48 4.45 2.09
N ALA A 48 10.33 3.32 2.78
CA ALA A 48 10.65 3.24 4.21
C ALA A 48 12.16 3.08 4.44
N ASP A 49 12.73 4.00 5.23
CA ASP A 49 14.10 3.92 5.75
C ASP A 49 14.19 3.18 7.09
N ILE A 50 13.17 3.36 7.93
CA ILE A 50 13.10 2.82 9.28
C ILE A 50 11.67 2.33 9.53
N ALA A 51 11.52 1.14 10.09
CA ALA A 51 10.27 0.61 10.62
C ALA A 51 10.42 0.38 12.13
N ILE A 52 9.55 1.01 12.93
CA ILE A 52 9.51 0.81 14.39
C ILE A 52 8.35 -0.16 14.67
N VAL A 53 8.68 -1.34 15.17
CA VAL A 53 7.73 -2.44 15.39
C VAL A 53 7.60 -2.71 16.88
N ALA A 54 6.39 -2.56 17.41
CA ALA A 54 6.09 -2.94 18.79
C ALA A 54 5.54 -4.37 18.85
N THR A 55 6.08 -5.18 19.75
CA THR A 55 5.56 -6.49 20.15
C THR A 55 5.01 -6.39 21.57
N ASP A 56 4.46 -7.48 22.11
CA ASP A 56 3.95 -7.50 23.49
C ASP A 56 5.07 -7.28 24.52
N ASP A 57 6.31 -7.65 24.17
CA ASP A 57 7.45 -7.66 25.08
C ASP A 57 8.43 -6.50 24.84
N GLU A 58 8.56 -6.02 23.60
CA GLU A 58 9.59 -5.04 23.24
C GLU A 58 9.23 -4.15 22.04
N THR A 59 10.10 -3.18 21.73
CA THR A 59 10.03 -2.37 20.52
C THR A 59 11.34 -2.54 19.74
N GLU A 60 11.22 -3.00 18.49
CA GLU A 60 12.32 -3.18 17.56
C GLU A 60 12.38 -2.03 16.54
N VAL A 61 13.59 -1.63 16.15
CA VAL A 61 13.83 -0.67 15.08
C VAL A 61 14.54 -1.39 13.94
N ILE A 62 13.87 -1.52 12.80
CA ILE A 62 14.39 -2.14 11.58
C ILE A 62 14.82 -1.03 10.64
N GLU A 63 16.11 -0.98 10.30
CA GLU A 63 16.67 -0.02 9.34
C GLU A 63 16.90 -0.66 7.98
N ARG A 64 16.77 0.11 6.90
CA ARG A 64 17.07 -0.34 5.54
C ARG A 64 18.55 -0.67 5.38
N SER A 65 18.84 -1.85 4.84
CA SER A 65 20.19 -2.34 4.49
C SER A 65 20.85 -1.57 3.35
#